data_AF-A0A1S3D0P0-F1
#
_entry.id   AF-A0A1S3D0P0-F1
#
_cell.length_a   1.000
_cell.length_b   1.000
_cell.length_c   1.000
_cell.angle_alpha   90.00
_cell.angle_beta   90.00
_cell.angle_gamma   90.00
#
_symmetry.space_group_name_H-M   'P 1'
#
loop_
_entity.id
_entity.type
_entity.pdbx_description
1 polymer ?
#
loop_
_entity_poly.entity_id
_entity_poly.type
_entity_poly.pdbx_seq_one_letter_code
_entity_poly.pdbx_strand_id
1 'polypeptide(L)'
;MYLWVALDEAGKATGILYWDDGESLNTWENKQVTVVEFRVTNQSLISNVTQTGYTKEPMKLDYITVLGVETGVTKVWSNGSPHTQFKLTKQVLNVTELNLDLTKPFNITWT
;
A
#
# COMPACT_ATOMS: atom_id res chain seq x y z
N MET A 1 8.47 0.79 -5.92
CA MET A 1 7.56 -0.39 -5.88
C MET A 1 6.16 0.02 -6.27
N TYR A 2 5.34 -0.97 -6.67
CA TYR A 2 3.96 -0.82 -7.12
C TYR A 2 3.05 -1.69 -6.24
N LEU A 3 1.83 -1.22 -5.97
CA LEU A 3 0.81 -2.00 -5.27
C LEU A 3 -0.47 -2.07 -6.11
N TRP A 4 -0.96 -3.28 -6.31
CA TRP A 4 -2.24 -3.54 -6.97
C TRP A 4 -3.23 -4.04 -5.94
N VAL A 5 -4.40 -3.41 -5.91
CA VAL A 5 -5.45 -3.68 -4.93
C VAL A 5 -6.70 -4.04 -5.71
N ALA A 6 -7.11 -5.31 -5.63
CA ALA A 6 -8.37 -5.77 -6.19
C ALA A 6 -9.43 -5.79 -5.09
N LEU A 7 -10.43 -4.90 -5.20
CA LEU A 7 -11.52 -4.85 -4.24
C LEU A 7 -12.52 -5.99 -4.48
N ASP A 8 -13.05 -6.56 -3.40
CA ASP A 8 -14.22 -7.42 -3.43
C ASP A 8 -15.52 -6.61 -3.58
N GLU A 9 -16.66 -7.31 -3.67
CA GLU A 9 -17.99 -6.70 -3.80
C GLU A 9 -18.36 -5.78 -2.60
N ALA A 10 -17.72 -5.96 -1.45
CA ALA A 10 -17.89 -5.13 -0.27
C ALA A 10 -16.88 -3.97 -0.20
N GLY A 11 -16.08 -3.75 -1.25
CA GLY A 11 -15.07 -2.70 -1.31
C GLY A 11 -13.86 -2.96 -0.42
N LYS A 12 -13.55 -4.22 -0.09
CA LYS A 12 -12.46 -4.62 0.80
C LYS A 12 -11.36 -5.36 0.03
N ALA A 13 -10.16 -5.31 0.58
CA ALA A 13 -9.02 -6.10 0.13
C ALA A 13 -8.05 -6.30 1.30
N THR A 14 -7.25 -7.36 1.25
CA THR A 14 -6.16 -7.61 2.20
C THR A 14 -4.95 -8.17 1.47
N GLY A 15 -3.75 -7.87 1.95
CA GLY A 15 -2.51 -8.41 1.41
C GLY A 15 -1.37 -8.27 2.40
N ILE A 16 -0.26 -8.98 2.15
CA ILE A 16 0.94 -8.95 2.99
C ILE A 16 2.16 -8.85 2.07
N LEU A 17 3.12 -8.01 2.46
CA LEU A 17 4.47 -7.98 1.92
C LEU A 17 5.42 -8.58 2.95
N TYR A 18 6.17 -9.59 2.55
CA TYR A 18 7.31 -10.15 3.28
C TYR A 18 8.58 -9.78 2.51
N TRP A 19 9.55 -9.15 3.17
CA TRP A 19 10.74 -8.63 2.50
C TRP A 19 12.01 -8.85 3.33
N ASP A 20 12.93 -9.66 2.82
CA ASP A 20 14.26 -9.93 3.38
C ASP A 20 15.34 -9.77 2.30
N ASP A 21 16.54 -10.31 2.53
CA ASP A 21 17.64 -10.25 1.56
C ASP A 21 17.58 -11.31 0.46
N GLY A 22 16.63 -12.25 0.52
CA GLY A 22 16.46 -13.34 -0.44
C GLY A 22 17.58 -14.40 -0.43
N GLU A 23 18.53 -14.34 0.51
CA GLU A 23 19.72 -15.19 0.52
C GLU A 23 20.01 -15.85 1.87
N SER A 24 19.84 -15.11 2.97
CA SER A 24 20.16 -15.59 4.32
C SER A 24 19.19 -16.69 4.76
N LEU A 25 19.71 -17.64 5.54
CA LEU A 25 18.88 -18.65 6.19
C LEU A 25 18.28 -18.11 7.50
N ASN A 26 17.10 -18.61 7.86
CA ASN A 26 16.42 -18.31 9.14
C ASN A 26 16.14 -16.81 9.36
N THR A 27 15.82 -16.07 8.29
CA THR A 27 15.56 -14.61 8.35
C THR A 27 14.35 -14.27 9.23
N TRP A 28 13.35 -15.16 9.28
CA TRP A 28 12.20 -15.03 10.18
C TRP A 28 12.60 -15.14 11.66
N GLU A 29 13.26 -16.23 12.04
CA GLU A 29 13.69 -16.52 13.41
C GLU A 29 14.67 -15.46 13.93
N ASN A 30 15.56 -15.00 13.04
CA ASN A 30 16.55 -13.97 13.35
C ASN A 30 15.98 -12.54 13.31
N LYS A 31 14.68 -12.39 13.02
CA LYS A 31 14.01 -11.08 12.88
C LYS A 31 14.67 -10.15 11.86
N GLN A 32 15.17 -10.73 10.77
CA GLN A 32 15.84 -10.05 9.66
C GLN A 32 14.92 -9.79 8.47
N VAL A 33 13.60 -9.93 8.66
CA VAL A 33 12.57 -9.61 7.66
C VAL A 33 11.80 -8.34 8.05
N THR A 34 11.38 -7.58 7.04
CA THR A 34 10.34 -6.54 7.14
C THR A 34 9.00 -7.08 6.65
N VAL A 35 7.95 -6.92 7.46
CA VAL A 35 6.59 -7.40 7.15
C VAL A 35 5.60 -6.24 7.22
N VAL A 36 4.86 -6.06 6.12
CA VAL A 36 3.84 -5.01 5.97
C VAL A 36 2.52 -5.64 5.57
N GLU A 37 1.49 -5.42 6.37
CA GLU A 37 0.12 -5.82 6.08
C GLU A 37 -0.63 -4.66 5.44
N PHE A 38 -1.43 -4.96 4.43
CA PHE A 38 -2.30 -3.99 3.76
C PHE A 38 -3.75 -4.40 3.94
N ARG A 39 -4.61 -3.41 4.15
CA ARG A 39 -6.05 -3.61 4.20
C ARG A 39 -6.77 -2.44 3.57
N VAL A 40 -7.79 -2.74 2.77
CA VAL A 40 -8.80 -1.76 2.37
C VAL A 40 -10.09 -1.99 3.13
N THR A 41 -10.62 -0.92 3.68
CA THR A 41 -11.97 -0.84 4.23
C THR A 41 -12.46 0.61 4.15
N ASN A 42 -13.74 0.83 3.87
CA ASN A 42 -14.34 2.17 3.83
C ASN A 42 -13.55 3.16 2.94
N GLN A 43 -13.19 2.76 1.71
CA GLN A 43 -12.45 3.59 0.75
C GLN A 43 -11.09 4.11 1.28
N SER A 44 -10.49 3.33 2.20
CA SER A 44 -9.21 3.63 2.83
C SER A 44 -8.31 2.41 2.75
N LEU A 45 -7.18 2.57 2.07
CA LEU A 45 -6.05 1.64 2.14
C LEU A 45 -5.17 2.03 3.32
N ILE A 46 -4.95 1.09 4.22
CA ILE A 46 -4.15 1.26 5.43
C ILE A 46 -3.03 0.23 5.39
N SER A 47 -1.81 0.64 5.74
CA SER A 47 -0.71 -0.27 6.03
C SER A 47 -0.44 -0.41 7.53
N ASN A 48 -0.05 -1.60 7.94
CA ASN A 48 0.42 -1.93 9.28
C ASN A 48 1.77 -2.62 9.17
N VAL A 49 2.78 -2.13 9.89
CA VAL A 49 4.13 -2.69 9.87
C VAL A 49 4.29 -3.57 11.11
N THR A 50 4.30 -4.89 10.92
CA THR A 50 4.37 -5.86 12.02
C THR A 50 5.81 -6.22 12.38
N GLN A 51 6.75 -6.05 11.46
CA GLN A 51 8.17 -6.24 11.69
C GLN A 51 9.00 -5.35 10.76
N THR A 52 10.14 -4.83 11.25
CA THR A 52 11.04 -3.96 10.47
C THR A 52 12.49 -4.41 10.62
N GLY A 53 12.76 -5.67 10.27
CA GLY A 53 14.07 -6.31 10.43
C GLY A 53 15.04 -6.08 9.28
N TYR A 54 14.53 -5.93 8.05
CA TYR A 54 15.33 -5.65 6.87
C TYR A 54 15.22 -4.19 6.46
N THR A 55 16.31 -3.43 6.59
CA THR A 55 16.34 -1.97 6.35
C THR A 55 17.52 -1.53 5.47
N LYS A 56 18.23 -2.48 4.86
CA LYS A 56 19.41 -2.19 4.05
C LYS A 56 19.09 -1.49 2.73
N GLU A 57 17.85 -1.59 2.26
CA GLU A 57 17.40 -0.99 1.00
C GLU A 57 16.16 -0.11 1.20
N PRO A 58 16.06 1.04 0.50
CA PRO A 58 14.88 1.89 0.56
C PRO A 58 13.62 1.19 0.02
N MET A 59 12.65 0.96 0.89
CA MET A 59 11.37 0.35 0.51
C MET A 59 10.33 1.42 0.12
N LYS A 60 10.50 2.04 -1.06
CA LYS A 60 9.61 3.10 -1.54
C LYS A 60 8.42 2.58 -2.38
N LEU A 61 7.20 2.92 -1.98
CA LEU A 61 5.97 2.76 -2.75
C LEU A 61 5.64 4.07 -3.46
N ASP A 62 5.60 4.03 -4.79
CA ASP A 62 5.38 5.24 -5.60
C ASP A 62 4.03 5.25 -6.32
N TYR A 63 3.46 4.07 -6.55
CA TYR A 63 2.31 3.90 -7.40
C TYR A 63 1.35 2.84 -6.85
N ILE A 64 0.07 3.21 -6.79
CA ILE A 64 -1.02 2.33 -6.38
C ILE A 64 -2.06 2.27 -7.50
N THR A 65 -2.52 1.06 -7.79
CA THR A 65 -3.71 0.81 -8.62
C THR A 65 -4.76 0.11 -7.79
N VAL A 66 -5.94 0.73 -7.68
CA VAL A 66 -7.11 0.15 -7.03
C VAL A 66 -8.15 -0.18 -8.09
N LEU A 67 -8.51 -1.46 -8.18
CA LEU A 67 -9.48 -2.03 -9.11
C LEU A 67 -10.82 -2.21 -8.39
N GLY A 68 -11.94 -1.94 -9.08
CA GLY A 68 -13.28 -2.09 -8.52
C GLY A 68 -13.72 -0.92 -7.64
N VAL A 69 -13.12 0.26 -7.84
CA VAL A 69 -13.53 1.47 -7.13
C VAL A 69 -14.85 1.98 -7.69
N GLU A 70 -15.77 2.37 -6.81
CA GLU A 70 -17.01 3.03 -7.20
C GLU A 70 -16.73 4.28 -8.05
N THR A 71 -17.62 4.56 -9.00
CA THR A 71 -17.48 5.75 -9.84
C THR A 71 -17.65 7.01 -9.01
N GLY A 72 -16.86 8.05 -9.29
CA GLY A 72 -17.05 9.38 -8.68
C GLY A 72 -15.96 9.83 -7.72
N VAL A 73 -14.82 9.14 -7.64
CA VAL A 73 -13.65 9.64 -6.90
C VAL A 73 -13.24 11.02 -7.41
N THR A 74 -13.35 12.02 -6.55
CA THR A 74 -12.98 13.42 -6.81
C THR A 74 -11.77 13.88 -5.99
N LYS A 75 -11.45 13.17 -4.91
CA LYS A 75 -10.34 13.53 -4.01
C LYS A 75 -9.61 12.28 -3.54
N VAL A 76 -8.30 12.43 -3.39
CA VAL A 76 -7.41 11.44 -2.77
C VAL A 76 -6.59 12.16 -1.69
N TRP A 77 -6.34 11.47 -0.58
CA TRP A 77 -5.42 11.94 0.45
C TRP A 77 -4.34 10.89 0.71
N SER A 78 -3.14 11.37 0.96
CA SER A 78 -1.99 10.58 1.40
C SER A 78 -1.60 11.04 2.79
N ASN A 79 -1.69 10.15 3.79
CA ASN A 79 -1.41 10.47 5.20
C ASN A 79 -2.18 11.71 5.69
N GLY A 80 -3.45 11.83 5.29
CA GLY A 80 -4.33 12.95 5.63
C GLY A 80 -4.09 14.25 4.84
N SER A 81 -3.04 14.33 4.02
CA SER A 81 -2.78 15.49 3.16
C SER A 81 -3.41 15.31 1.78
N PRO A 82 -3.99 16.35 1.16
CA PRO A 82 -4.52 16.26 -0.20
C PRO A 82 -3.45 15.79 -1.19
N HIS A 83 -3.81 14.83 -2.03
CA HIS A 83 -2.94 14.27 -3.07
C HIS A 83 -3.58 14.48 -4.44
N THR A 84 -2.86 15.14 -5.36
CA THR A 84 -3.42 15.59 -6.64
C THR A 84 -3.05 14.69 -7.82
N GLN A 85 -2.03 13.84 -7.66
CA GLN A 85 -1.56 12.95 -8.72
C GLN A 85 -2.35 11.63 -8.70
N PHE A 86 -3.59 11.69 -9.19
CA PHE A 86 -4.42 10.51 -9.37
C PHE A 86 -5.29 10.60 -10.62
N LYS A 87 -5.71 9.45 -11.13
CA LYS A 87 -6.61 9.32 -12.27
C LYS A 87 -7.60 8.20 -12.04
N LEU A 88 -8.89 8.51 -12.18
CA LEU A 88 -9.95 7.50 -12.25
C LEU A 88 -10.29 7.24 -13.72
N THR A 89 -10.18 5.99 -14.16
CA THR A 89 -10.63 5.56 -15.49
C THR A 89 -11.54 4.35 -15.33
N LYS A 90 -12.84 4.51 -15.61
CA LYS A 90 -13.88 3.52 -15.28
C LYS A 90 -13.84 3.21 -13.77
N GLN A 91 -13.64 1.97 -13.38
CA GLN A 91 -13.56 1.52 -11.99
C GLN A 91 -12.10 1.26 -11.55
N VAL A 92 -11.14 1.97 -12.16
CA VAL A 92 -9.71 1.84 -11.85
C VAL A 92 -9.18 3.19 -11.39
N LEU A 93 -8.73 3.26 -10.14
CA LEU A 93 -8.08 4.43 -9.55
C LEU A 93 -6.57 4.20 -9.56
N ASN A 94 -5.84 5.05 -10.28
CA ASN A 94 -4.38 5.09 -10.25
C ASN A 94 -3.94 6.29 -9.40
N VAL A 95 -3.05 6.07 -8.43
CA VAL A 95 -2.45 7.12 -7.60
C VAL A 95 -0.94 7.04 -7.75
N THR A 96 -0.29 8.14 -8.14
CA THR A 96 1.12 8.20 -8.52
C THR A 96 1.89 9.21 -7.67
N GLU A 97 3.22 9.23 -7.77
CA GLU A 97 4.09 10.19 -7.05
C GLU A 97 3.88 10.16 -5.52
N LEU A 98 3.62 8.98 -4.97
CA LEU A 98 3.33 8.81 -3.55
C LEU A 98 4.57 8.95 -2.67
N ASN A 99 5.73 8.49 -3.16
CA ASN A 99 6.99 8.46 -2.42
C ASN A 99 6.84 8.00 -0.94
N LEU A 100 6.01 6.98 -0.71
CA LEU A 100 5.73 6.44 0.62
C LEU A 100 6.82 5.45 1.04
N ASP A 101 7.18 5.50 2.31
CA ASP A 101 8.10 4.54 2.93
C ASP A 101 7.30 3.36 3.49
N LEU A 102 7.41 2.18 2.87
CA LEU A 102 6.69 0.97 3.29
C LEU A 102 7.12 0.48 4.68
N THR A 103 8.27 0.93 5.18
CA THR A 103 8.70 0.59 6.55
C THR A 103 7.97 1.40 7.62
N LYS A 104 7.13 2.36 7.21
CA LYS A 104 6.28 3.18 8.10
C LYS A 104 4.80 2.95 7.78
N PRO A 105 3.92 2.98 8.79
CA PRO A 105 2.49 2.99 8.55
C PRO A 105 2.09 4.18 7.66
N PHE A 106 1.19 3.94 6.71
CA PHE A 106 0.61 4.97 5.86
C PHE A 106 -0.89 4.71 5.64
N ASN A 107 -1.61 5.74 5.21
CA ASN A 107 -2.95 5.58 4.67
C ASN A 107 -3.13 6.33 3.35
N ILE A 108 -3.95 5.77 2.48
CA ILE A 108 -4.47 6.40 1.27
C ILE A 108 -5.97 6.32 1.32
N THR A 109 -6.65 7.47 1.29
CA THR A 109 -8.12 7.54 1.28
C THR A 109 -8.61 8.20 0.00
N TRP A 110 -9.80 7.81 -0.45
CA TRP A 110 -10.45 8.42 -1.61
C TRP A 110 -11.94 8.64 -1.36
N THR A 111 -12.51 9.67 -2.00
CA THR A 111 -13.94 10.01 -1.99
C THR A 111 -14.37 10.59 -3.33
#